data_AF-B7G9S2-F1
#
_entry.id   AF-B7G9S2-F1
#
_cell.length_a   1.000
_cell.length_b   1.000
_cell.length_c   1.000
_cell.angle_alpha   90.00
_cell.angle_beta   90.00
_cell.angle_gamma   90.00
#
_symmetry.space_group_name_H-M   'P 1'
#
loop_
_entity.id
_entity.type
_entity.pdbx_description
1 polymer ?
#
loop_
_entity_poly.entity_id
_entity_poly.type
_entity_poly.pdbx_seq_one_letter_code
_entity_poly.pdbx_strand_id
1 'polypeptide(L)'
;MSEDEDKHVLAPFLTSRLPQLGLDYETYGPYVLPLLTDEEVDEDEWESVVELLQASSESHGDDEQAWKDLRVQIEEAWRNHKLALDEQEAEFKQNQATRLQEEIEREREIAVEAALMEKDRKEKPAVVEQDAARKALVARFAYDIPDEDDADNEGVLSNKEVAAQAKLEQTQGLRQQKVTTKREEQQKTAKARVDKANAKEERRARATKGERKR
;
A
#
# COMPACT_ATOMS: atom_id res chain seq x y z
N MET A 1 -12.50 10.17 -8.04
CA MET A 1 -13.83 9.60 -8.30
C MET A 1 -14.09 9.79 -9.78
N SER A 2 -14.41 8.70 -10.48
CA SER A 2 -14.79 8.80 -11.90
C SER A 2 -16.29 9.13 -11.98
N GLU A 3 -16.69 9.95 -12.94
CA GLU A 3 -18.11 10.30 -13.22
C GLU A 3 -19.03 9.06 -13.32
N ASP A 4 -18.48 7.89 -13.64
CA ASP A 4 -19.21 6.63 -13.70
C ASP A 4 -19.61 6.10 -12.30
N GLU A 5 -18.80 6.32 -11.26
CA GLU A 5 -19.13 5.90 -9.89
C GLU A 5 -20.34 6.68 -9.35
N ASP A 6 -20.41 7.97 -9.68
CA ASP A 6 -21.50 8.86 -9.28
C ASP A 6 -22.82 8.52 -9.98
N LYS A 7 -22.76 8.13 -11.27
CA LYS A 7 -23.93 7.68 -12.05
C LYS A 7 -24.56 6.40 -11.50
N HIS A 8 -23.76 5.50 -10.92
CA HIS A 8 -24.26 4.22 -10.41
C HIS A 8 -25.05 4.34 -9.10
N VAL A 9 -24.95 5.46 -8.40
CA VAL A 9 -25.52 5.63 -7.06
C VAL A 9 -27.00 5.99 -7.11
N LEU A 10 -27.37 6.90 -8.02
CA LEU A 10 -28.77 7.27 -8.24
C LEU A 10 -29.52 6.25 -9.09
N ALA A 11 -28.80 5.39 -9.81
CA ALA A 11 -29.40 4.36 -10.64
C ALA A 11 -30.44 3.48 -9.89
N PRO A 12 -30.17 2.91 -8.70
CA PRO A 12 -31.16 2.16 -7.93
C PRO A 12 -32.39 2.99 -7.53
N PHE A 13 -32.17 4.25 -7.13
CA PHE A 13 -33.27 5.14 -6.75
C PHE A 13 -34.17 5.42 -7.95
N LEU A 14 -33.59 5.87 -9.08
CA LEU A 14 -34.33 6.18 -10.30
C LEU A 14 -35.00 4.94 -10.91
N THR A 15 -34.35 3.77 -10.85
CA THR A 15 -34.93 2.48 -11.27
C THR A 15 -36.20 2.15 -10.48
N SER A 16 -36.29 2.56 -9.22
CA SER A 16 -37.48 2.32 -8.39
C SER A 16 -38.55 3.40 -8.54
N ARG A 17 -38.15 4.66 -8.80
CA ARG A 17 -39.03 5.84 -8.75
C ARG A 17 -39.64 6.20 -10.11
N LEU A 18 -38.86 6.17 -11.19
CA LEU A 18 -39.36 6.51 -12.54
C LEU A 18 -40.53 5.62 -12.98
N PRO A 19 -40.54 4.29 -12.73
CA PRO A 19 -41.68 3.45 -13.10
C PRO A 19 -42.98 3.82 -12.38
N GLN A 20 -42.91 4.42 -11.18
CA GLN A 20 -44.09 4.88 -10.44
C GLN A 20 -44.77 6.07 -11.14
N LEU A 21 -44.01 6.82 -11.95
CA LEU A 21 -44.48 7.92 -12.79
C LEU A 21 -44.81 7.45 -14.22
N GLY A 22 -44.77 6.14 -14.48
CA GLY A 22 -44.98 5.56 -15.80
C GLY A 22 -43.81 5.79 -16.77
N LEU A 23 -42.59 5.95 -16.26
CA LEU A 23 -41.38 6.18 -17.04
C LEU A 23 -40.40 5.03 -16.85
N ASP A 24 -39.70 4.62 -17.92
CA ASP A 24 -38.67 3.60 -17.83
C ASP A 24 -37.28 4.20 -17.53
N TYR A 25 -36.54 3.55 -16.64
CA TYR A 25 -35.22 4.05 -16.24
C TYR A 25 -34.20 4.03 -17.39
N GLU A 26 -34.27 3.05 -18.28
CA GLU A 26 -33.27 2.90 -19.35
C GLU A 26 -33.33 4.06 -20.36
N THR A 27 -34.53 4.56 -20.65
CA THR A 27 -34.74 5.71 -21.53
C THR A 27 -34.52 7.03 -20.79
N TYR A 28 -35.08 7.18 -19.60
CA TYR A 28 -35.15 8.50 -18.94
C TYR A 28 -34.04 8.76 -17.91
N GLY A 29 -33.47 7.72 -17.31
CA GLY A 29 -32.36 7.81 -16.37
C GLY A 29 -31.14 8.58 -16.91
N PRO A 30 -30.70 8.36 -18.17
CA PRO A 30 -29.58 9.09 -18.77
C PRO A 30 -29.77 10.60 -18.88
N TYR A 31 -31.00 11.11 -18.85
CA TYR A 31 -31.28 12.55 -18.85
C TYR A 31 -31.21 13.17 -17.46
N VAL A 32 -31.51 12.39 -16.42
CA VAL A 32 -31.54 12.85 -15.03
C VAL A 32 -30.16 12.79 -14.38
N LEU A 33 -29.37 11.75 -14.68
CA LEU A 33 -28.05 11.56 -14.05
C LEU A 33 -27.06 12.72 -14.29
N PRO A 34 -26.94 13.30 -15.50
CA PRO A 34 -26.03 14.42 -15.76
C PRO A 34 -26.35 15.65 -14.91
N LEU A 35 -27.63 15.90 -14.61
CA LEU A 35 -28.10 17.06 -13.84
C LEU A 35 -27.59 17.10 -12.39
N LEU A 36 -26.99 16.01 -11.91
CA LEU A 36 -26.54 15.86 -10.53
C LEU A 36 -25.02 15.76 -10.42
N THR A 37 -24.39 15.29 -11.50
CA THR A 37 -22.94 15.16 -11.60
C THR A 37 -22.26 16.43 -12.06
N ASP A 38 -22.96 17.27 -12.82
CA ASP A 38 -22.40 18.52 -13.33
C ASP A 38 -22.64 19.65 -12.30
N GLU A 39 -21.59 20.38 -11.95
CA GLU A 39 -21.64 21.44 -10.91
C GLU A 39 -22.30 22.73 -11.42
N GLU A 40 -22.46 22.85 -12.75
CA GLU A 40 -22.99 24.02 -13.45
C GLU A 40 -24.42 23.83 -13.97
N VAL A 41 -25.19 22.89 -13.42
CA VAL A 41 -26.56 22.64 -13.88
C VAL A 41 -27.46 23.79 -13.45
N ASP A 42 -27.87 24.56 -14.44
CA ASP A 42 -28.77 25.69 -14.27
C ASP A 42 -30.23 25.22 -14.13
N GLU A 43 -31.07 26.05 -13.51
CA GLU A 43 -32.49 25.75 -13.29
C GLU A 43 -33.24 25.48 -14.60
N ASP A 44 -32.83 26.12 -15.70
CA ASP A 44 -33.39 25.94 -17.04
C ASP A 44 -33.18 24.52 -17.60
N GLU A 45 -32.06 23.88 -17.30
CA GLU A 45 -31.79 22.49 -17.73
C GLU A 45 -32.66 21.51 -16.95
N TRP A 46 -32.82 21.76 -15.65
CA TRP A 46 -33.73 20.99 -14.80
C TRP A 46 -35.17 21.10 -15.30
N GLU A 47 -35.63 22.32 -15.60
CA GLU A 47 -36.98 22.54 -16.13
C GLU A 47 -37.16 21.83 -17.47
N SER A 48 -36.18 21.90 -18.37
CA SER A 48 -36.20 21.19 -19.66
C SER A 48 -36.33 19.68 -19.52
N VAL A 49 -35.62 19.07 -18.56
CA VAL A 49 -35.73 17.63 -18.30
C VAL A 49 -37.06 17.29 -17.64
N VAL A 50 -37.58 18.12 -16.73
CA VAL A 50 -38.91 17.92 -16.15
C VAL A 50 -40.00 17.99 -17.21
N GLU A 51 -39.94 18.95 -18.14
CA GLU A 51 -40.88 19.04 -19.27
C GLU A 51 -40.85 17.77 -20.15
N LEU A 52 -39.65 17.26 -20.43
CA LEU A 52 -39.48 16.00 -21.17
C LEU A 52 -40.14 14.83 -20.44
N LEU A 53 -39.90 14.71 -19.12
CA LEU A 53 -40.45 13.64 -18.30
C LEU A 53 -41.98 13.76 -18.16
N GLN A 54 -42.50 14.98 -18.02
CA GLN A 54 -43.94 15.28 -18.00
C GLN A 54 -44.62 14.87 -19.29
N ALA A 55 -44.07 15.29 -20.44
CA ALA A 55 -44.61 14.96 -21.75
C ALA A 55 -44.57 13.46 -22.05
N SER A 56 -43.63 12.76 -21.40
CA SER A 56 -43.44 11.32 -21.54
C SER A 56 -44.20 10.49 -20.51
N SER A 57 -44.70 11.11 -19.44
CA SER A 57 -45.36 10.40 -18.35
C SER A 57 -46.76 9.95 -18.76
N GLU A 58 -47.00 8.65 -18.68
CA GLU A 58 -48.33 8.09 -18.98
C GLU A 58 -49.36 8.35 -17.88
N SER A 59 -48.92 8.72 -16.67
CA SER A 59 -49.78 8.71 -15.47
C SER A 59 -49.82 10.01 -14.68
N HIS A 60 -48.77 10.85 -14.77
CA HIS A 60 -48.59 12.03 -13.93
C HIS A 60 -48.22 13.29 -14.74
N GLY A 61 -48.52 13.32 -16.05
CA GLY A 61 -48.18 14.45 -16.92
C GLY A 61 -48.68 15.82 -16.42
N ASP A 62 -49.88 15.87 -15.81
CA ASP A 62 -50.48 17.10 -15.27
C ASP A 62 -50.21 17.30 -13.75
N ASP A 63 -49.53 16.36 -13.09
CA ASP A 63 -49.32 16.41 -11.63
C ASP A 63 -48.03 17.18 -11.28
N GLU A 64 -48.12 18.51 -11.27
CA GLU A 64 -47.00 19.40 -10.95
C GLU A 64 -46.35 19.09 -9.59
N GLN A 65 -47.14 18.58 -8.62
CA GLN A 65 -46.61 18.25 -7.30
C GLN A 65 -45.72 17.00 -7.35
N ALA A 66 -46.10 15.98 -8.12
CA ALA A 66 -45.29 14.78 -8.28
C ALA A 66 -43.88 15.08 -8.84
N TRP A 67 -43.77 16.07 -9.75
CA TRP A 67 -42.49 16.48 -10.34
C TRP A 67 -41.63 17.32 -9.39
N LYS A 68 -42.26 18.21 -8.62
CA LYS A 68 -41.57 18.93 -7.53
C LYS A 68 -41.05 17.96 -6.48
N ASP A 69 -41.86 16.98 -6.08
CA ASP A 69 -41.46 15.95 -5.13
C ASP A 69 -40.33 15.07 -5.70
N LEU A 70 -40.38 14.72 -6.99
CA LEU A 70 -39.31 13.97 -7.65
C LEU A 70 -37.98 14.74 -7.60
N ARG A 71 -37.97 16.03 -7.94
CA ARG A 71 -36.77 16.88 -7.88
C ARG A 71 -36.18 16.90 -6.48
N VAL A 72 -37.01 17.17 -5.47
CA VAL A 72 -36.56 17.20 -4.06
C VAL A 72 -35.97 15.86 -3.64
N GLN A 73 -36.64 14.74 -3.96
CA GLN A 73 -36.15 13.40 -3.59
C GLN A 73 -34.83 13.05 -4.27
N ILE A 74 -34.65 13.45 -5.54
CA ILE A 74 -33.40 13.25 -6.28
C ILE A 74 -32.26 14.05 -5.63
N GLU A 75 -32.49 15.33 -5.33
CA GLU A 75 -31.52 16.20 -4.67
C GLU A 75 -31.15 15.70 -3.26
N GLU A 76 -32.13 15.22 -2.49
CA GLU A 76 -31.90 14.64 -1.16
C GLU A 76 -31.11 13.34 -1.23
N ALA A 77 -31.45 12.42 -2.15
CA ALA A 77 -30.72 11.18 -2.36
C ALA A 77 -29.25 11.45 -2.71
N TRP A 78 -29.02 12.43 -3.58
CA TRP A 78 -27.68 12.86 -3.96
C TRP A 78 -26.90 13.47 -2.79
N ARG A 79 -27.53 14.37 -2.02
CA ARG A 79 -26.92 15.00 -0.85
C ARG A 79 -26.54 13.97 0.21
N ASN A 80 -27.44 13.02 0.49
CA ASN A 80 -27.17 11.95 1.45
C ASN A 80 -26.00 11.07 1.01
N HIS A 81 -25.88 10.81 -0.30
CA HIS A 81 -24.73 10.07 -0.82
C HIS A 81 -23.42 10.84 -0.69
N LYS A 82 -23.39 12.13 -1.06
CA LYS A 82 -22.18 12.96 -0.88
C LYS A 82 -21.74 12.99 0.57
N LEU A 83 -22.69 13.13 1.50
CA LEU A 83 -22.40 13.11 2.93
C LEU A 83 -21.83 11.75 3.39
N ALA A 84 -22.41 10.63 2.93
CA ALA A 84 -21.92 9.31 3.24
C ALA A 84 -20.50 9.04 2.68
N LEU A 85 -20.19 9.57 1.49
CA LEU A 85 -18.84 9.51 0.92
C LEU A 85 -17.84 10.30 1.76
N ASP A 86 -18.18 11.51 2.16
CA ASP A 86 -17.32 12.35 3.00
C ASP A 86 -17.05 11.67 4.35
N GLU A 87 -18.07 11.05 4.96
CA GLU A 87 -17.92 10.26 6.18
C GLU A 87 -17.00 9.06 5.96
N GLN A 88 -17.19 8.30 4.88
CA GLN A 88 -16.34 7.16 4.56
C GLN A 88 -14.88 7.55 4.29
N GLU A 89 -14.66 8.66 3.58
CA GLU A 89 -13.31 9.17 3.32
C GLU A 89 -12.64 9.65 4.62
N ALA A 90 -13.41 10.32 5.50
CA ALA A 90 -12.93 10.73 6.81
C ALA A 90 -12.55 9.52 7.69
N GLU A 91 -13.40 8.50 7.74
CA GLU A 91 -13.11 7.25 8.46
C GLU A 91 -11.89 6.53 7.89
N PHE A 92 -11.75 6.47 6.56
CA PHE A 92 -10.59 5.87 5.91
C PHE A 92 -9.30 6.60 6.28
N LYS A 93 -9.30 7.94 6.22
CA LYS A 93 -8.16 8.78 6.63
C LYS A 93 -7.83 8.60 8.11
N GLN A 94 -8.85 8.53 8.97
CA GLN A 94 -8.67 8.30 10.40
C GLN A 94 -8.04 6.92 10.66
N ASN A 95 -8.56 5.86 10.04
CA ASN A 95 -8.03 4.50 10.18
C ASN A 95 -6.61 4.35 9.63
N GLN A 96 -6.29 5.08 8.56
CA GLN A 96 -4.92 5.13 8.03
C GLN A 96 -3.98 5.85 9.01
N ALA A 97 -4.42 6.96 9.60
CA ALA A 97 -3.64 7.71 10.58
C ALA A 97 -3.39 6.89 11.85
N THR A 98 -4.40 6.21 12.39
CA THR A 98 -4.24 5.34 13.57
C THR A 98 -3.28 4.19 13.29
N ARG A 99 -3.40 3.54 12.14
CA ARG A 99 -2.48 2.46 11.73
C ARG A 99 -1.03 2.94 11.62
N LEU A 100 -0.81 4.13 11.04
CA LEU A 100 0.54 4.72 10.97
C LEU A 100 1.08 5.06 12.35
N GLN A 101 0.24 5.54 13.27
CA GLN A 101 0.63 5.79 14.66
C GLN A 101 1.05 4.50 15.37
N GLU A 102 0.28 3.42 15.22
CA GLU A 102 0.64 2.11 15.78
C GLU A 102 1.97 1.57 15.22
N GLU A 103 2.23 1.76 13.92
CA GLU A 103 3.50 1.35 13.31
C GLU A 103 4.68 2.16 13.87
N ILE A 104 4.53 3.47 14.04
CA ILE A 104 5.54 4.33 14.68
C ILE A 104 5.79 3.89 16.13
N GLU A 105 4.74 3.56 16.88
CA GLU A 105 4.87 3.13 18.27
C GLU A 105 5.59 1.78 18.38
N ARG A 106 5.25 0.80 17.53
CA ARG A 106 5.99 -0.47 17.46
C ARG A 106 7.46 -0.28 17.11
N GLU A 107 7.78 0.60 16.16
CA GLU A 107 9.17 0.91 15.82
C GLU A 107 9.93 1.55 16.99
N ARG A 108 9.26 2.41 17.77
CA ARG A 108 9.83 2.99 18.99
C ARG A 108 10.09 1.93 20.06
N GLU A 109 9.15 1.00 20.27
CA GLU A 109 9.33 -0.10 21.22
C GLU A 109 10.52 -0.98 20.84
N ILE A 110 10.62 -1.37 19.56
CA ILE A 110 11.75 -2.15 19.04
C ILE A 110 13.08 -1.39 19.22
N ALA A 111 13.10 -0.08 18.99
CA ALA A 111 14.29 0.74 19.18
C ALA A 111 14.71 0.80 20.66
N VAL A 112 13.74 0.93 21.58
CA VAL A 112 14.00 0.90 23.03
C VAL A 112 14.52 -0.46 23.47
N GLU A 113 13.91 -1.55 23.02
CA GLU A 113 14.33 -2.93 23.32
C GLU A 113 15.74 -3.21 22.77
N ALA A 114 16.02 -2.81 21.53
CA ALA A 114 17.35 -2.94 20.93
C ALA A 114 18.41 -2.16 21.72
N ALA A 115 18.10 -0.95 22.17
CA ALA A 115 19.00 -0.15 23.01
C ALA A 115 19.24 -0.80 24.39
N LEU A 116 18.23 -1.46 24.96
CA LEU A 116 18.36 -2.18 26.22
C LEU A 116 19.23 -3.43 26.06
N MET A 117 19.02 -4.21 25.01
CA MET A 117 19.85 -5.37 24.66
C MET A 117 21.31 -4.97 24.36
N GLU A 118 21.54 -3.81 23.78
CA GLU A 118 22.90 -3.30 23.55
C GLU A 118 23.60 -2.93 24.86
N LYS A 119 22.89 -2.35 25.83
CA LYS A 119 23.43 -2.09 27.17
C LYS A 119 23.78 -3.39 27.90
N ASP A 120 22.88 -4.37 27.90
CA ASP A 120 23.12 -5.68 28.52
C ASP A 120 24.30 -6.41 27.87
N ARG A 121 24.53 -6.23 26.56
CA ARG A 121 25.67 -6.81 25.85
C ARG A 121 26.99 -6.13 26.19
N LYS A 122 26.97 -4.83 26.51
CA LYS A 122 28.15 -4.06 26.94
C LYS A 122 28.50 -4.30 28.42
N GLU A 123 27.52 -4.64 29.25
CA GLU A 123 27.71 -4.91 30.68
C GLU A 123 28.11 -6.36 31.00
N LYS A 124 27.98 -7.30 30.06
CA LYS A 124 28.54 -8.65 30.24
C LYS A 124 30.06 -8.62 30.08
N PRO A 125 30.85 -8.88 31.14
CA PRO A 125 32.30 -8.98 31.00
C PRO A 125 32.62 -10.12 30.03
N ALA A 126 33.50 -9.83 29.09
CA ALA A 126 33.84 -10.71 27.99
C ALA A 126 34.29 -12.09 28.51
N VAL A 127 33.75 -13.15 27.91
CA VAL A 127 34.10 -14.58 28.08
C VAL A 127 35.60 -14.88 27.81
N VAL A 128 36.40 -13.86 27.52
CA VAL A 128 37.85 -13.91 27.24
C VAL A 128 38.64 -14.49 28.42
N GLU A 129 38.24 -14.28 29.67
CA GLU A 129 38.92 -14.90 30.83
C GLU A 129 38.71 -16.41 30.92
N GLN A 130 37.53 -16.92 30.51
CA GLN A 130 37.28 -18.36 30.50
C GLN A 130 38.04 -19.08 29.40
N ASP A 131 38.28 -18.41 28.27
CA ASP A 131 39.02 -18.98 27.14
C ASP A 131 40.53 -19.08 27.46
N ALA A 132 41.10 -18.08 28.15
CA ALA A 132 42.49 -18.14 28.63
C ALA A 132 42.71 -19.25 29.66
N ALA A 133 41.81 -19.39 30.64
CA ALA A 133 41.88 -20.43 31.67
C ALA A 133 41.69 -21.84 31.07
N ARG A 134 40.76 -22.00 30.11
CA ARG A 134 40.52 -23.26 29.42
C ARG A 134 41.71 -23.63 28.51
N LYS A 135 42.30 -22.67 27.82
CA LYS A 135 43.50 -22.87 26.99
C LYS A 135 44.73 -23.25 27.83
N ALA A 136 44.89 -22.66 29.02
CA ALA A 136 45.94 -23.05 29.97
C ALA A 136 45.74 -24.46 30.55
N LEU A 137 44.49 -24.88 30.78
CA LEU A 137 44.15 -26.24 31.21
C LEU A 137 44.44 -27.27 30.10
N VAL A 138 44.06 -26.99 28.85
CA VAL A 138 44.38 -27.85 27.71
C VAL A 138 45.90 -27.96 27.52
N ALA A 139 46.65 -26.87 27.67
CA ALA A 139 48.11 -26.92 27.58
C ALA A 139 48.79 -27.74 28.69
N ARG A 140 48.18 -27.84 29.89
CA ARG A 140 48.72 -28.62 31.02
C ARG A 140 48.39 -30.11 30.97
N PHE A 141 47.30 -30.49 30.30
CA PHE A 141 46.81 -31.87 30.25
C PHE A 141 46.80 -32.48 28.84
N ALA A 142 47.23 -31.72 27.82
CA ALA A 142 47.67 -32.31 26.56
C ALA A 142 48.89 -33.17 26.87
N TYR A 143 48.69 -34.49 26.93
CA TYR A 143 49.80 -35.43 26.84
C TYR A 143 50.46 -35.19 25.48
N ASP A 144 51.77 -34.88 25.49
CA ASP A 144 52.64 -35.18 24.36
C ASP A 144 52.51 -36.68 24.13
N ILE A 145 51.65 -37.05 23.19
CA ILE A 145 51.72 -38.36 22.56
C ILE A 145 52.95 -38.22 21.65
N PRO A 146 54.08 -38.88 21.96
CA PRO A 146 55.15 -38.95 20.99
C PRO A 146 54.61 -39.83 19.86
N ASP A 147 54.09 -39.19 18.81
CA ASP A 147 54.06 -39.84 17.51
C ASP A 147 55.53 -39.93 17.06
N GLU A 148 56.20 -40.97 17.54
CA GLU A 148 57.30 -41.62 16.83
C GLU A 148 56.72 -42.13 15.51
N ASP A 149 56.78 -41.32 14.47
CA ASP A 149 57.47 -41.66 13.21
C ASP A 149 57.32 -40.53 12.17
N ASP A 150 58.45 -40.27 11.51
CA ASP A 150 58.68 -39.42 10.33
C ASP A 150 58.76 -37.90 10.53
N ALA A 151 59.99 -37.49 10.88
CA ALA A 151 60.59 -36.25 10.42
C ALA A 151 60.63 -36.21 8.88
N ASP A 152 59.92 -35.27 8.26
CA ASP A 152 60.54 -34.16 7.52
C ASP A 152 59.51 -33.40 6.66
N ASN A 153 59.76 -32.10 6.59
CA ASN A 153 59.46 -31.19 5.48
C ASN A 153 58.15 -30.39 5.44
N GLU A 154 58.29 -29.12 5.86
CA GLU A 154 57.83 -27.91 5.18
C GLU A 154 56.62 -28.02 4.24
N GLY A 155 55.50 -27.44 4.68
CA GLY A 155 54.97 -26.27 3.98
C GLY A 155 54.44 -26.43 2.55
N VAL A 156 53.93 -27.60 2.15
CA VAL A 156 53.15 -27.72 0.91
C VAL A 156 51.81 -28.36 1.24
N LEU A 157 50.79 -27.53 1.48
CA LEU A 157 49.40 -27.96 1.47
C LEU A 157 49.17 -28.75 0.17
N SER A 158 48.77 -30.01 0.31
CA SER A 158 48.49 -30.86 -0.85
C SER A 158 47.48 -30.15 -1.74
N ASN A 159 47.62 -30.22 -3.07
CA ASN A 159 46.65 -29.64 -4.03
C ASN A 159 45.20 -30.03 -3.70
N LYS A 160 45.01 -31.19 -3.05
CA LYS A 160 43.72 -31.68 -2.56
C LYS A 160 43.15 -30.83 -1.41
N GLU A 161 43.98 -30.36 -0.49
CA GLU A 161 43.61 -29.55 0.67
C GLU A 161 43.39 -28.09 0.27
N VAL A 162 44.23 -27.55 -0.62
CA VAL A 162 44.03 -26.21 -1.20
C VAL A 162 42.72 -26.17 -1.99
N ALA A 163 42.40 -27.22 -2.76
CA ALA A 163 41.13 -27.31 -3.48
C ALA A 163 39.93 -27.47 -2.53
N ALA A 164 40.09 -28.15 -1.40
CA ALA A 164 39.05 -28.28 -0.39
C ALA A 164 38.78 -26.94 0.32
N GLN A 165 39.82 -26.21 0.72
CA GLN A 165 39.71 -24.87 1.29
C GLN A 165 39.08 -23.88 0.31
N ALA A 166 39.52 -23.86 -0.95
CA ALA A 166 38.95 -22.97 -1.96
C ALA A 166 37.46 -23.25 -2.18
N LYS A 167 37.03 -24.52 -2.21
CA LYS A 167 35.60 -24.87 -2.29
C LYS A 167 34.83 -24.43 -1.05
N LEU A 168 35.43 -24.57 0.14
CA LEU A 168 34.80 -24.21 1.39
C LEU A 168 34.60 -22.68 1.48
N GLU A 169 35.60 -21.89 1.11
CA GLU A 169 35.51 -20.44 1.00
C GLU A 169 34.48 -20.00 -0.05
N GLN A 170 34.45 -20.65 -1.21
CA GLN A 170 33.46 -20.36 -2.26
C GLN A 170 32.03 -20.64 -1.78
N THR A 171 31.82 -21.74 -1.04
CA THR A 171 30.50 -22.06 -0.46
C THR A 171 30.11 -21.09 0.66
N GLN A 172 31.06 -20.60 1.45
CA GLN A 172 30.80 -19.58 2.47
C GLN A 172 30.48 -18.23 1.83
N GLY A 173 31.21 -17.82 0.79
CA GLY A 173 30.92 -16.61 0.02
C GLY A 173 29.56 -16.66 -0.68
N LEU A 174 29.19 -17.81 -1.26
CA LEU A 174 27.86 -18.01 -1.86
C LEU A 174 26.73 -18.00 -0.82
N ARG A 175 26.98 -18.50 0.40
CA ARG A 175 26.01 -18.41 1.51
C ARG A 175 25.85 -16.98 2.00
N GLN A 176 26.90 -16.17 2.02
CA GLN A 176 26.83 -14.75 2.37
C GLN A 176 26.17 -13.91 1.26
N GLN A 177 26.32 -14.28 -0.01
CA GLN A 177 25.72 -13.57 -1.15
C GLN A 177 24.24 -13.93 -1.42
N LYS A 178 23.71 -15.02 -0.84
CA LYS A 178 22.33 -15.52 -1.07
C LYS A 178 21.42 -15.43 0.16
N VAL A 179 21.52 -14.39 0.94
CA VAL A 179 20.47 -14.06 1.93
C VAL A 179 20.06 -12.61 1.79
N THR A 180 19.54 -12.24 0.62
CA THR A 180 18.47 -11.23 0.64
C THR A 180 17.21 -11.98 1.04
N THR A 181 16.71 -11.70 2.23
CA THR A 181 15.46 -12.33 2.68
C THR A 181 14.34 -12.01 1.68
N LYS A 182 13.32 -12.88 1.57
CA LYS A 182 12.14 -12.61 0.72
C LYS A 182 11.53 -11.22 0.99
N ARG A 183 11.67 -10.75 2.23
CA ARG A 183 11.28 -9.40 2.68
C ARG A 183 12.12 -8.29 2.06
N GLU A 184 13.43 -8.47 1.93
CA GLU A 184 14.32 -7.48 1.29
C GLU A 184 14.11 -7.39 -0.23
N GLU A 185 13.87 -8.52 -0.91
CA GLU A 185 13.51 -8.51 -2.33
C GLU A 185 12.15 -7.83 -2.57
N GLN A 186 11.17 -8.07 -1.69
CA GLN A 186 9.87 -7.39 -1.72
C GLN A 186 10.01 -5.89 -1.45
N GLN A 187 10.86 -5.48 -0.50
CA GLN A 187 11.15 -4.06 -0.26
C GLN A 187 11.86 -3.40 -1.44
N LYS A 188 12.80 -4.10 -2.10
CA LYS A 188 13.46 -3.58 -3.31
C LYS A 188 12.49 -3.42 -4.47
N THR A 189 11.57 -4.37 -4.67
CA THR A 189 10.53 -4.26 -5.72
C THR A 189 9.50 -3.18 -5.40
N ALA A 190 9.12 -3.02 -4.13
CA ALA A 190 8.24 -1.93 -3.70
C ALA A 190 8.89 -0.56 -3.92
N LYS A 191 10.15 -0.38 -3.51
CA LYS A 191 10.92 0.86 -3.75
C LYS A 191 11.05 1.16 -5.26
N ALA A 192 11.38 0.16 -6.08
CA ALA A 192 11.47 0.33 -7.52
C ALA A 192 10.13 0.74 -8.18
N ARG A 193 8.98 0.30 -7.65
CA ARG A 193 7.65 0.74 -8.13
C ARG A 193 7.38 2.19 -7.77
N VAL A 194 7.68 2.60 -6.54
CA VAL A 194 7.54 3.99 -6.09
C VAL A 194 8.45 4.92 -6.89
N ASP A 195 9.71 4.56 -7.08
CA ASP A 195 10.67 5.36 -7.86
C ASP A 195 10.22 5.54 -9.31
N LYS A 196 9.64 4.50 -9.92
CA LYS A 196 9.07 4.57 -11.27
C LYS A 196 7.83 5.48 -11.34
N ALA A 197 6.99 5.47 -10.31
CA ALA A 197 5.83 6.35 -10.22
C ALA A 197 6.28 7.82 -10.08
N ASN A 198 7.21 8.10 -9.16
CA ASN A 198 7.79 9.42 -8.95
C ASN A 198 8.47 9.96 -10.22
N ALA A 199 9.24 9.14 -10.93
CA ALA A 199 9.86 9.53 -12.19
C ALA A 199 8.83 9.84 -13.30
N LYS A 200 7.67 9.15 -13.31
CA LYS A 200 6.58 9.41 -14.26
C LYS A 200 5.86 10.72 -13.91
N GLU A 201 5.65 10.99 -12.63
CA GLU A 201 5.04 12.22 -12.14
C GLU A 201 5.95 13.43 -12.38
N GLU A 202 7.25 13.31 -12.13
CA GLU A 202 8.23 14.37 -12.42
C GLU A 202 8.29 14.69 -13.93
N ARG A 203 8.20 13.68 -14.79
CA ARG A 203 8.09 13.88 -16.25
C ARG A 203 6.80 14.62 -16.64
N ARG A 204 5.67 14.28 -16.01
CA ARG A 204 4.39 14.97 -16.23
C ARG A 204 4.46 16.43 -15.76
N ALA A 205 5.03 16.68 -14.57
CA ALA A 205 5.22 18.03 -14.04
C ALA A 205 6.17 18.88 -14.89
N ARG A 206 7.22 18.29 -15.48
CA ARG A 206 8.09 18.99 -16.43
C ARG A 206 7.38 19.31 -17.75
N ALA A 207 6.53 18.41 -18.25
CA ALA A 207 5.76 18.63 -19.47
C ALA A 207 4.72 19.76 -19.30
N THR A 208 3.97 19.77 -18.19
CA THR A 208 2.97 20.82 -17.90
C THR A 208 3.62 22.19 -17.63
N LYS A 209 4.83 22.22 -17.07
CA LYS A 209 5.60 23.47 -16.86
C LYS A 209 6.20 24.03 -18.17
N GLY A 210 6.33 23.21 -19.21
CA GLY A 210 6.81 23.63 -20.54
C GLY A 210 5.75 24.33 -21.39
N GLU A 211 4.46 24.02 -21.19
CA GLU A 211 3.35 24.60 -21.97
C GLU A 211 2.91 25.99 -21.49
N ARG A 212 3.23 26.40 -20.26
CA ARG A 212 2.90 27.75 -19.72
C ARG A 212 3.83 28.88 -20.20
N LYS A 213 4.77 28.60 -21.12
CA LYS A 213 5.62 29.61 -21.79
C LYS A 213 5.44 29.54 -23.31
N ARG A 214 4.23 29.80 -23.79
CA ARG A 214 3.98 30.34 -25.14
C ARG A 214 2.85 31.34 -25.07
#